data_AF-A0A136KD14-F1
#
_entry.id   AF-A0A136KD14-F1
#
_cell.length_a   1.000
_cell.length_b   1.000
_cell.length_c   1.000
_cell.angle_alpha   90.00
_cell.angle_beta   90.00
_cell.angle_gamma   90.00
#
_symmetry.space_group_name_H-M   'P 1'
#
loop_
_entity.id
_entity.type
_entity.pdbx_description
1 polymer ?
#
loop_
_entity_poly.entity_id
_entity_poly.type
_entity_poly.pdbx_seq_one_letter_code
_entity_poly.pdbx_strand_id
1 'polypeptide(L)'
;MLGISFLGLLPKIPALSGQTAFYALLLIGNTIWAGIHLNNFKENRDKKILFVLPQFVGGIFLSYIYLKFGLFGSVLAHFAGNAIILSSHKVHKVTIIDGLHILYGALCAWISYRLMTKPLSDMLTWFSTEPVFKLPGWTFWDYVLATVFIASIMGLVFDLLLYDRGSLEQDEKERSVGIVVTTYLLAFPIQFGLMLGAFSLLGWLGVGVFYRIICVALIFGLPSKQDSLGAVSRQFWAGLPYVYIMGCLLMGLGFIQTVAWALTMSVIALPSRLLHKHDD
;
A
#
# COMPACT_ATOMS: atom_id res chain seq x y z
N MET A 1 12.08 3.97 0.86
CA MET A 1 13.12 3.05 0.35
C MET A 1 14.53 3.48 0.72
N LEU A 2 14.93 4.75 0.51
CA LEU A 2 16.28 5.21 0.85
C LEU A 2 16.65 4.98 2.33
N GLY A 3 15.73 5.19 3.28
CA GLY A 3 15.98 4.88 4.69
C GLY A 3 16.34 3.40 4.96
N ILE A 4 15.72 2.44 4.26
CA ILE A 4 16.04 1.00 4.40
C ILE A 4 17.44 0.72 3.87
N SER A 5 17.77 1.28 2.71
CA SER A 5 19.08 1.08 2.09
C SER A 5 20.18 1.74 2.92
N PHE A 6 20.04 3.04 3.23
CA PHE A 6 21.07 3.85 3.89
C PHE A 6 21.21 3.61 5.39
N LEU A 7 20.12 3.32 6.10
CA LEU A 7 20.14 3.12 7.56
C LEU A 7 19.94 1.67 7.98
N GLY A 8 19.53 0.78 7.07
CA GLY A 8 19.29 -0.64 7.36
C GLY A 8 20.32 -1.59 6.72
N LEU A 9 20.62 -1.42 5.43
CA LEU A 9 21.47 -2.35 4.68
C LEU A 9 22.94 -1.90 4.60
N LEU A 10 23.19 -0.65 4.22
CA LEU A 10 24.56 -0.12 4.05
C LEU A 10 25.41 -0.18 5.33
N PRO A 11 24.88 0.10 6.53
CA PRO A 11 25.66 -0.01 7.76
C PRO A 11 26.14 -1.43 8.10
N LYS A 12 25.62 -2.47 7.41
CA LYS A 12 26.09 -3.85 7.55
C LYS A 12 27.39 -4.12 6.78
N ILE A 13 27.79 -3.22 5.88
CA ILE A 13 29.08 -3.26 5.20
C ILE A 13 30.11 -2.68 6.18
N PRO A 14 31.18 -3.42 6.57
CA PRO A 14 32.11 -2.96 7.60
C PRO A 14 32.70 -1.56 7.35
N ALA A 15 33.02 -1.23 6.10
CA ALA A 15 33.54 0.09 5.70
C ALA A 15 32.52 1.25 5.84
N LEU A 16 31.23 0.94 5.95
CA LEU A 16 30.13 1.89 6.11
C LEU A 16 29.47 1.78 7.49
N SER A 17 30.16 1.16 8.45
CA SER A 17 29.70 0.97 9.82
C SER A 17 30.28 2.02 10.79
N GLY A 18 29.70 2.13 11.98
CA GLY A 18 30.12 3.08 13.01
C GLY A 18 29.37 4.43 12.98
N GLN A 19 29.59 5.25 14.01
CA GLN A 19 28.79 6.46 14.26
C GLN A 19 28.97 7.53 13.17
N THR A 20 30.20 7.77 12.72
CA THR A 20 30.47 8.74 11.64
C THR A 20 29.83 8.32 10.33
N ALA A 21 29.98 7.04 9.95
CA ALA A 21 29.35 6.50 8.74
C ALA A 21 27.83 6.56 8.84
N PHE A 22 27.26 6.29 10.02
CA PHE A 22 25.82 6.40 10.26
C PHE A 22 25.29 7.82 9.96
N TYR A 23 25.92 8.87 10.52
CA TYR A 23 25.49 10.25 10.24
C TYR A 23 25.71 10.64 8.79
N ALA A 24 26.81 10.20 8.17
CA ALA A 24 27.06 10.44 6.75
C ALA A 24 25.97 9.80 5.88
N LEU A 25 25.63 8.53 6.12
CA LEU A 25 24.57 7.82 5.40
C LEU A 25 23.20 8.45 5.62
N LEU A 26 22.90 8.92 6.84
CA LEU A 26 21.68 9.66 7.16
C LEU A 26 21.57 10.94 6.34
N LEU A 27 22.63 11.76 6.31
CA LEU A 27 22.63 13.03 5.59
C LEU A 27 22.58 12.82 4.08
N ILE A 28 23.37 11.87 3.54
CA ILE A 28 23.38 11.55 2.11
C ILE A 28 22.02 11.00 1.68
N GLY A 29 21.47 10.03 2.42
CA GLY A 29 20.16 9.44 2.11
C GLY A 29 19.03 10.46 2.09
N ASN A 30 19.01 11.37 3.08
CA ASN A 30 18.03 12.46 3.13
C ASN A 30 18.26 13.52 2.05
N THR A 31 19.52 13.81 1.70
CA THR A 31 19.84 14.74 0.61
C THR A 31 19.36 14.20 -0.73
N ILE A 32 19.60 12.91 -1.01
CA ILE A 32 19.11 12.25 -2.23
C ILE A 32 17.58 12.29 -2.24
N TRP A 33 16.94 11.98 -1.12
CA TRP A 33 15.48 11.98 -1.01
C TRP A 33 14.87 13.36 -1.28
N ALA A 34 15.40 14.41 -0.64
CA ALA A 34 14.99 15.80 -0.89
C ALA A 34 15.29 16.23 -2.33
N GLY A 35 16.43 15.83 -2.87
CA GLY A 35 16.83 16.10 -4.25
C GLY A 35 15.88 15.50 -5.28
N ILE A 36 15.37 14.28 -5.06
CA ILE A 36 14.35 13.67 -5.92
C ILE A 36 13.09 14.55 -5.98
N HIS A 37 12.71 15.19 -4.88
CA HIS A 37 11.53 16.07 -4.82
C HIS A 37 11.71 17.37 -5.61
N LEU A 38 12.94 17.80 -5.91
CA LEU A 38 13.16 18.93 -6.83
C LEU A 38 12.65 18.62 -8.24
N ASN A 39 12.58 17.34 -8.63
CA ASN A 39 12.05 16.94 -9.92
C ASN A 39 10.52 17.06 -10.02
N ASN A 40 9.82 17.32 -8.91
CA ASN A 40 8.38 17.58 -8.93
C ASN A 40 8.04 18.97 -9.49
N PHE A 41 9.01 19.90 -9.54
CA PHE A 41 8.82 21.22 -10.14
C PHE A 41 9.00 21.15 -11.67
N LYS A 42 7.96 21.54 -12.40
CA LYS A 42 7.94 21.53 -13.88
C LYS A 42 8.98 22.47 -14.48
N GLU A 43 9.11 23.66 -13.91
CA GLU A 43 9.99 24.70 -14.43
C GLU A 43 11.31 24.74 -13.68
N ASN A 44 12.42 24.89 -14.39
CA ASN A 44 13.75 24.92 -13.76
C ASN A 44 13.93 26.11 -12.81
N ARG A 45 13.22 27.23 -13.03
CA ARG A 45 13.28 28.41 -12.14
C ARG A 45 12.69 28.16 -10.75
N ASP A 46 11.83 27.16 -10.62
CA ASP A 46 11.16 26.81 -9.37
C ASP A 46 11.92 25.75 -8.56
N LYS A 47 12.98 25.16 -9.12
CA LYS A 47 13.84 24.15 -8.48
C LYS A 47 14.80 24.78 -7.46
N LYS A 48 14.25 25.46 -6.46
CA LYS A 48 14.99 26.11 -5.39
C LYS A 48 15.23 25.13 -4.24
N ILE A 49 16.47 25.05 -3.77
CA ILE A 49 16.86 24.16 -2.65
C ILE A 49 16.00 24.42 -1.40
N LEU A 50 15.64 25.68 -1.14
CA LEU A 50 14.81 26.04 0.00
C LEU A 50 13.41 25.39 -0.02
N PHE A 51 12.87 25.08 -1.20
CA PHE A 51 11.56 24.42 -1.32
C PHE A 51 11.59 22.93 -0.99
N VAL A 52 12.79 22.30 -0.96
CA VAL A 52 12.96 20.90 -0.53
C VAL A 52 13.53 20.76 0.88
N LEU A 53 13.77 21.88 1.57
CA LEU A 53 14.21 21.88 2.96
C LEU A 53 13.19 21.23 3.91
N PRO A 54 11.86 21.47 3.79
CA PRO A 54 10.88 20.77 4.61
C PRO A 54 10.94 19.25 4.45
N GLN A 55 11.18 18.77 3.22
CA GLN A 55 11.35 17.35 2.90
C GLN A 55 12.62 16.85 3.57
N PHE A 56 13.77 17.53 3.43
CA PHE A 56 14.99 17.12 4.12
C PHE A 56 14.80 16.98 5.64
N VAL A 57 14.18 17.98 6.29
CA VAL A 57 13.89 17.97 7.74
C VAL A 57 12.92 16.84 8.09
N GLY A 58 11.84 16.67 7.32
CA GLY A 58 10.90 15.56 7.49
C GLY A 58 11.59 14.20 7.39
N GLY A 59 12.62 14.09 6.56
CA GLY A 59 13.38 12.87 6.35
C GLY A 59 14.24 12.50 7.56
N ILE A 60 14.80 13.51 8.25
CA ILE A 60 15.48 13.33 9.54
C ILE A 60 14.48 12.83 10.59
N PHE A 61 13.29 13.42 10.70
CA PHE A 61 12.25 12.94 11.62
C PHE A 61 11.81 11.50 11.30
N LEU A 62 11.57 11.18 10.04
CA LEU A 62 11.20 9.81 9.61
C LEU A 62 12.33 8.80 9.87
N SER A 63 13.59 9.24 9.76
CA SER A 63 14.76 8.43 10.10
C SER A 63 14.86 8.19 11.61
N TYR A 64 14.58 9.20 12.44
CA TYR A 64 14.48 9.03 13.89
C TYR A 64 13.38 8.03 14.27
N ILE A 65 12.18 8.17 13.67
CA ILE A 65 11.07 7.24 13.86
C ILE A 65 11.46 5.83 13.42
N TYR A 66 12.17 5.68 12.30
CA TYR A 66 12.69 4.40 11.83
C TYR A 66 13.60 3.72 12.85
N LEU A 67 14.51 4.47 13.48
CA LEU A 67 15.43 3.90 14.47
C LEU A 67 14.74 3.53 15.78
N LYS A 68 13.69 4.27 16.16
CA LYS A 68 12.95 4.05 17.41
C LYS A 68 11.85 3.00 17.29
N PHE A 69 11.13 3.00 16.18
CA PHE A 69 9.89 2.24 15.97
C PHE A 69 9.96 1.30 14.76
N GLY A 70 11.13 1.20 14.12
CA GLY A 70 11.35 0.34 12.96
C GLY A 70 10.73 0.87 11.67
N LEU A 71 10.82 0.05 10.62
CA LEU A 71 10.29 0.36 9.30
C LEU A 71 8.80 0.67 9.32
N PHE A 72 8.03 -0.13 10.05
CA PHE A 72 6.58 0.02 10.09
C PHE A 72 6.15 1.37 10.69
N GLY A 73 6.74 1.77 11.82
CA GLY A 73 6.47 3.07 12.43
C GLY A 73 6.83 4.24 11.51
N SER A 74 7.97 4.15 10.81
CA SER A 74 8.39 5.18 9.85
C SER A 74 7.44 5.27 8.64
N VAL A 75 6.98 4.13 8.13
CA VAL A 75 6.00 4.06 7.03
C VAL A 75 4.66 4.68 7.45
N LEU A 76 4.15 4.35 8.64
CA LEU A 76 2.91 4.94 9.17
C LEU A 76 3.04 6.45 9.42
N ALA A 77 4.16 6.91 9.96
CA ALA A 77 4.40 8.33 10.18
C ALA A 77 4.47 9.10 8.85
N HIS A 78 5.14 8.53 7.84
CA HIS A 78 5.19 9.11 6.50
C HIS A 78 3.80 9.16 5.87
N PHE A 79 3.01 8.10 6.02
CA PHE A 79 1.62 8.07 5.57
C PHE A 79 0.80 9.19 6.22
N ALA A 80 0.83 9.29 7.55
CA ALA A 80 0.07 10.28 8.30
C ALA A 80 0.47 11.72 7.89
N GLY A 81 1.77 11.99 7.73
CA GLY A 81 2.26 13.28 7.25
C GLY A 81 1.72 13.61 5.86
N ASN A 82 1.77 12.66 4.92
CA ASN A 82 1.22 12.84 3.58
C ASN A 82 -0.30 13.05 3.61
N ALA A 83 -1.03 12.31 4.43
CA ALA A 83 -2.47 12.45 4.56
C ALA A 83 -2.87 13.84 5.06
N ILE A 84 -2.17 14.38 6.07
CA ILE A 84 -2.39 15.74 6.57
C ILE A 84 -2.14 16.77 5.48
N ILE A 85 -0.99 16.71 4.80
CA ILE A 85 -0.65 17.66 3.73
C ILE A 85 -1.68 17.59 2.60
N LEU A 86 -1.99 16.39 2.11
CA LEU A 86 -2.91 16.19 0.99
C LEU A 86 -4.34 16.59 1.37
N SER A 87 -4.76 16.38 2.61
CA SER A 87 -6.10 16.80 3.08
C SER A 87 -6.33 18.31 2.93
N SER A 88 -5.29 19.13 3.07
CA SER A 88 -5.39 20.60 2.93
C SER A 88 -5.49 21.09 1.49
N HIS A 89 -5.13 20.23 0.53
CA HIS A 89 -5.13 20.53 -0.91
C HIS A 89 -6.27 19.84 -1.67
N LYS A 90 -7.25 19.25 -0.96
CA LYS A 90 -8.39 18.59 -1.59
C LYS A 90 -9.27 19.61 -2.32
N VAL A 91 -9.44 19.41 -3.62
CA VAL A 91 -10.31 20.24 -4.48
C VAL A 91 -11.57 19.50 -4.92
N HIS A 92 -11.72 18.22 -4.56
CA HIS A 92 -12.81 17.37 -5.04
C HIS A 92 -14.19 17.82 -4.55
N LYS A 93 -15.15 17.93 -5.49
CA LYS A 93 -16.56 18.11 -5.16
C LYS A 93 -17.12 16.76 -4.77
N VAL A 94 -17.60 16.62 -3.54
CA VAL A 94 -18.24 15.39 -3.06
C VAL A 94 -19.54 15.17 -3.83
N THR A 95 -19.63 14.06 -4.56
CA THR A 95 -20.87 13.68 -5.28
C THR A 95 -21.77 12.80 -4.41
N ILE A 96 -23.01 12.58 -4.84
CA ILE A 96 -23.91 11.62 -4.17
C ILE A 96 -23.31 10.20 -4.23
N ILE A 97 -22.62 9.87 -5.32
CA ILE A 97 -22.00 8.57 -5.54
C ILE A 97 -20.84 8.34 -4.56
N ASP A 98 -20.06 9.38 -4.26
CA ASP A 98 -19.08 9.32 -3.16
C ASP A 98 -19.75 9.00 -1.82
N GLY A 99 -20.88 9.65 -1.51
CA GLY A 99 -21.67 9.35 -0.32
C GLY A 99 -22.13 7.89 -0.26
N LEU A 100 -22.61 7.35 -1.39
CA LEU A 100 -23.00 5.94 -1.51
C LEU A 100 -21.81 4.99 -1.34
N HIS A 101 -20.62 5.35 -1.84
CA HIS A 101 -19.39 4.58 -1.62
C HIS A 101 -18.97 4.53 -0.17
N ILE A 102 -18.98 5.66 0.52
CA ILE A 102 -18.70 5.72 1.96
C ILE A 102 -19.70 4.85 2.71
N LEU A 103 -20.99 4.98 2.40
CA LEU A 103 -22.03 4.20 3.06
C LEU A 103 -21.83 2.70 2.81
N TYR A 104 -21.55 2.30 1.57
CA TYR A 104 -21.28 0.91 1.21
C TYR A 104 -20.05 0.36 1.97
N GLY A 105 -18.95 1.10 1.98
CA GLY A 105 -17.75 0.74 2.73
C GLY A 105 -18.01 0.60 4.23
N ALA A 106 -18.77 1.52 4.82
CA ALA A 106 -19.17 1.47 6.22
C ALA A 106 -20.03 0.25 6.54
N LEU A 107 -20.99 -0.09 5.66
CA LEU A 107 -21.80 -1.29 5.80
C LEU A 107 -20.95 -2.56 5.69
N CYS A 108 -20.04 -2.65 4.72
CA CYS A 108 -19.12 -3.78 4.60
C CYS A 108 -18.25 -3.94 5.85
N ALA A 109 -17.66 -2.86 6.38
CA ALA A 109 -16.89 -2.89 7.61
C ALA A 109 -17.76 -3.34 8.80
N TRP A 110 -18.96 -2.78 8.95
CA TRP A 110 -19.84 -3.13 10.06
C TRP A 110 -20.32 -4.59 10.00
N ILE A 111 -20.83 -5.04 8.85
CA ILE A 111 -21.31 -6.42 8.67
C ILE A 111 -20.17 -7.41 8.88
N SER A 112 -19.02 -7.18 8.26
CA SER A 112 -17.87 -8.08 8.40
C SER A 112 -17.43 -8.18 9.86
N TYR A 113 -17.26 -7.06 10.55
CA TYR A 113 -16.92 -7.03 11.97
C TYR A 113 -17.93 -7.78 12.84
N ARG A 114 -19.24 -7.64 12.57
CA ARG A 114 -20.29 -8.33 13.33
C ARG A 114 -20.33 -9.83 13.11
N LEU A 115 -19.91 -10.29 11.92
CA LEU A 115 -19.84 -11.71 11.58
C LEU A 115 -18.50 -12.36 11.96
N MET A 116 -17.48 -11.56 12.26
CA MET A 116 -16.18 -12.08 12.70
C MET A 116 -16.31 -12.82 14.03
N THR A 117 -15.89 -14.09 14.04
CA THR A 117 -15.83 -14.91 15.25
C THR A 117 -14.43 -14.91 15.89
N LYS A 118 -13.43 -14.46 15.13
CA LYS A 118 -12.02 -14.40 15.55
C LYS A 118 -11.58 -12.96 15.79
N PRO A 119 -10.72 -12.71 16.79
CA PRO A 119 -10.24 -11.37 17.06
C PRO A 119 -9.17 -10.96 16.02
N LEU A 120 -9.17 -9.68 15.63
CA LEU A 120 -8.15 -9.11 14.73
C LEU A 120 -6.73 -9.20 15.30
N SER A 121 -6.60 -9.32 16.64
CA SER A 121 -5.30 -9.48 17.31
C SER A 121 -4.55 -10.74 16.88
N ASP A 122 -5.24 -11.79 16.41
CA ASP A 122 -4.58 -13.00 15.90
C ASP A 122 -3.69 -12.68 14.69
N MET A 123 -4.09 -11.69 13.89
CA MET A 123 -3.36 -11.25 12.69
C MET A 123 -2.07 -10.50 13.04
N LEU A 124 -1.86 -10.11 14.30
CA LEU A 124 -0.58 -9.51 14.74
C LEU A 124 0.58 -10.48 14.53
N THR A 125 0.31 -11.80 14.53
CA THR A 125 1.30 -12.83 14.22
C THR A 125 1.80 -12.76 12.78
N TRP A 126 1.09 -12.12 11.85
CA TRP A 126 1.62 -11.89 10.49
C TRP A 126 2.78 -10.90 10.50
N PHE A 127 2.87 -10.04 11.51
CA PHE A 127 3.89 -8.99 11.63
C PHE A 127 5.02 -9.36 12.61
N SER A 128 5.04 -10.59 13.11
CA SER A 128 6.11 -11.07 13.98
C SER A 128 7.39 -11.38 13.19
N THR A 129 8.50 -11.57 13.90
CA THR A 129 9.77 -12.01 13.31
C THR A 129 9.68 -13.41 12.69
N GLU A 130 8.79 -14.25 13.24
CA GLU A 130 8.48 -15.60 12.78
C GLU A 130 6.99 -15.68 12.44
N PRO A 131 6.59 -15.18 11.25
CA PRO A 131 5.18 -14.98 10.96
C PRO A 131 4.44 -16.31 10.77
N VAL A 132 3.27 -16.43 11.40
CA VAL A 132 2.37 -17.57 11.26
C VAL A 132 1.21 -17.18 10.35
N PHE A 133 1.27 -17.60 9.09
CA PHE A 133 0.27 -17.18 8.09
C PHE A 133 -1.05 -17.94 8.19
N LYS A 134 -0.98 -19.25 8.50
CA LYS A 134 -2.16 -20.07 8.76
C LYS A 134 -2.55 -19.92 10.24
N LEU A 135 -3.43 -18.97 10.52
CA LEU A 135 -3.89 -18.66 11.86
C LEU A 135 -4.65 -19.85 12.50
N PRO A 136 -4.33 -20.25 13.74
CA PRO A 136 -4.97 -21.37 14.41
C PRO A 136 -6.48 -21.20 14.55
N GLY A 137 -7.25 -22.19 14.07
CA GLY A 137 -8.70 -22.20 14.18
C GLY A 137 -9.44 -21.22 13.27
N TRP A 138 -8.73 -20.50 12.39
CA TRP A 138 -9.34 -19.67 11.35
C TRP A 138 -9.81 -20.52 10.17
N THR A 139 -11.03 -20.29 9.75
CA THR A 139 -11.64 -20.84 8.53
C THR A 139 -11.45 -19.89 7.35
N PHE A 140 -11.68 -20.37 6.13
CA PHE A 140 -11.67 -19.52 4.92
C PHE A 140 -12.51 -18.24 5.08
N TRP A 141 -13.70 -18.36 5.69
CA TRP A 141 -14.60 -17.22 5.89
C TRP A 141 -14.06 -16.21 6.90
N ASP A 142 -13.31 -16.64 7.91
CA ASP A 142 -12.67 -15.70 8.85
C ASP A 142 -11.65 -14.81 8.11
N TYR A 143 -10.89 -15.37 7.17
CA TYR A 143 -9.98 -14.58 6.33
C TYR A 143 -10.72 -13.63 5.39
N VAL A 144 -11.82 -14.07 4.77
CA VAL A 144 -12.66 -13.20 3.92
C VAL A 144 -13.20 -12.03 4.74
N LEU A 145 -13.81 -12.31 5.90
CA LEU A 145 -14.41 -11.29 6.76
C LEU A 145 -13.36 -10.29 7.27
N ALA A 146 -12.22 -10.77 7.76
CA ALA A 146 -11.14 -9.90 8.21
C ALA A 146 -10.57 -9.04 7.07
N THR A 147 -10.44 -9.60 5.87
CA THR A 147 -9.99 -8.85 4.69
C THR A 147 -11.00 -7.78 4.31
N VAL A 148 -12.29 -8.12 4.22
CA VAL A 148 -13.35 -7.15 3.91
C VAL A 148 -13.35 -6.03 4.94
N PHE A 149 -13.27 -6.37 6.23
CA PHE A 149 -13.19 -5.39 7.30
C PHE A 149 -12.02 -4.42 7.11
N ILE A 150 -10.80 -4.94 6.97
CA ILE A 150 -9.59 -4.11 6.83
C ILE A 150 -9.65 -3.29 5.54
N ALA A 151 -10.02 -3.90 4.42
CA ALA A 151 -10.10 -3.21 3.13
C ALA A 151 -11.14 -2.09 3.17
N SER A 152 -12.31 -2.32 3.77
CA SER A 152 -13.35 -1.31 3.94
C SER A 152 -12.92 -0.17 4.87
N ILE A 153 -12.32 -0.47 6.02
CA ILE A 153 -11.82 0.57 6.94
C ILE A 153 -10.72 1.39 6.29
N MET A 154 -9.75 0.74 5.66
CA MET A 154 -8.68 1.43 4.95
C MET A 154 -9.24 2.27 3.79
N GLY A 155 -10.19 1.72 3.03
CA GLY A 155 -10.90 2.44 1.97
C GLY A 155 -11.60 3.70 2.50
N LEU A 156 -12.34 3.61 3.61
CA LEU A 156 -12.97 4.76 4.26
C LEU A 156 -11.95 5.79 4.72
N VAL A 157 -10.86 5.35 5.35
CA VAL A 157 -9.77 6.25 5.78
C VAL A 157 -9.18 6.96 4.57
N PHE A 158 -8.90 6.26 3.47
CA PHE A 158 -8.33 6.87 2.28
C PHE A 158 -9.31 7.76 1.54
N ASP A 159 -10.59 7.41 1.50
CA ASP A 159 -11.60 8.27 0.92
C ASP A 159 -11.63 9.55 1.77
N LEU A 160 -11.94 9.46 3.07
CA LEU A 160 -12.00 10.60 3.98
C LEU A 160 -10.72 11.44 4.04
N LEU A 161 -9.52 10.85 3.96
CA LEU A 161 -8.24 11.55 4.12
C LEU A 161 -7.53 11.92 2.82
N LEU A 162 -7.74 11.20 1.71
CA LEU A 162 -6.98 11.41 0.47
C LEU A 162 -7.78 11.85 -0.76
N TYR A 163 -9.12 11.70 -0.81
CA TYR A 163 -10.14 12.07 -1.83
C TYR A 163 -9.84 12.47 -3.29
N ASP A 164 -8.61 12.69 -3.76
CA ASP A 164 -8.33 12.81 -5.18
C ASP A 164 -8.31 11.40 -5.78
N ARG A 165 -9.51 10.93 -6.14
CA ARG A 165 -9.67 9.97 -7.22
C ARG A 165 -9.11 10.66 -8.46
N GLY A 166 -8.11 10.06 -9.09
CA GLY A 166 -7.64 10.55 -10.40
C GLY A 166 -8.87 10.70 -11.32
N SER A 167 -8.89 11.73 -12.16
CA SER A 167 -9.97 11.92 -13.13
C SER A 167 -10.09 10.66 -13.98
N LEU A 168 -11.23 9.97 -13.90
CA LEU A 168 -11.52 8.81 -14.77
C LEU A 168 -11.72 9.23 -16.24
N GLU A 169 -11.68 10.54 -16.53
CA GLU A 169 -11.93 11.17 -17.84
C GLU A 169 -11.12 10.61 -19.03
N GLN A 170 -10.10 9.77 -18.85
CA GLN A 170 -9.16 9.47 -19.94
C GLN A 170 -9.21 8.09 -20.61
N ASP A 171 -9.99 7.09 -20.19
CA ASP A 171 -9.97 5.83 -20.98
C ASP A 171 -11.14 4.84 -20.82
N GLU A 172 -12.32 5.28 -20.38
CA GLU A 172 -13.56 4.48 -20.53
C GLU A 172 -14.08 4.53 -21.98
N LYS A 173 -13.26 4.13 -22.95
CA LYS A 173 -13.83 3.49 -24.16
C LYS A 173 -14.62 2.29 -23.66
N GLU A 174 -15.91 2.19 -23.97
CA GLU A 174 -16.80 1.08 -23.63
C GLU A 174 -16.10 -0.29 -23.80
N ARG A 175 -15.44 -0.76 -22.74
CA ARG A 175 -14.79 -2.06 -22.77
C ARG A 175 -15.91 -3.07 -22.64
N SER A 176 -16.07 -3.92 -23.65
CA SER A 176 -17.07 -4.97 -23.58
C SER A 176 -16.86 -5.80 -22.31
N VAL A 177 -17.97 -6.23 -21.69
CA VAL A 177 -17.93 -7.07 -20.47
C VAL A 177 -16.99 -8.27 -20.66
N GLY A 178 -16.94 -8.84 -21.88
CA GLY A 178 -16.02 -9.92 -22.24
C GLY A 178 -14.53 -9.55 -22.13
N ILE A 179 -14.12 -8.35 -22.54
CA ILE A 179 -12.74 -7.88 -22.39
C ILE A 179 -12.39 -7.69 -20.92
N VAL A 180 -13.31 -7.11 -20.13
CA VAL A 180 -13.11 -6.92 -18.69
C VAL A 180 -12.95 -8.27 -17.99
N VAL A 181 -13.85 -9.22 -18.22
CA VAL A 181 -13.80 -10.57 -17.65
C VAL A 181 -12.53 -11.30 -18.06
N THR A 182 -12.18 -11.28 -19.35
CA THR A 182 -10.95 -11.92 -19.86
C THR A 182 -9.70 -11.29 -19.26
N THR A 183 -9.68 -9.97 -19.11
CA THR A 183 -8.59 -9.25 -18.45
C THR A 183 -8.45 -9.71 -17.01
N TYR A 184 -9.53 -9.83 -16.24
CA TYR A 184 -9.44 -10.33 -14.86
C TYR A 184 -8.98 -11.80 -14.79
N LEU A 185 -9.48 -12.65 -15.68
CA LEU A 185 -9.11 -14.07 -15.74
C LEU A 185 -7.63 -14.29 -16.10
N LEU A 186 -7.03 -13.42 -16.91
CA LEU A 186 -5.62 -13.52 -17.30
C LEU A 186 -4.69 -12.71 -16.39
N ALA A 187 -5.10 -11.49 -16.02
CA ALA A 187 -4.29 -10.61 -15.19
C ALA A 187 -4.08 -11.20 -13.79
N PHE A 188 -5.09 -11.88 -13.23
CA PHE A 188 -4.98 -12.44 -11.90
C PHE A 188 -3.92 -13.55 -11.82
N PRO A 189 -3.92 -14.61 -12.66
CA PRO A 189 -2.84 -15.59 -12.70
C PRO A 189 -1.46 -15.00 -13.01
N ILE A 190 -1.39 -14.00 -13.90
CA ILE A 190 -0.11 -13.36 -14.25
C ILE A 190 0.44 -12.58 -13.04
N GLN A 191 -0.38 -11.71 -12.43
CA GLN A 191 0.01 -10.95 -11.24
C GLN A 191 0.40 -11.90 -10.10
N PHE A 192 -0.37 -12.97 -9.93
CA PHE A 192 -0.08 -14.02 -8.97
C PHE A 192 1.28 -14.69 -9.22
N GLY A 193 1.53 -15.14 -10.46
CA GLY A 193 2.79 -15.78 -10.84
C GLY A 193 3.99 -14.85 -10.66
N LEU A 194 3.83 -13.57 -11.01
CA LEU A 194 4.86 -12.55 -10.80
C LEU A 194 5.15 -12.32 -9.31
N MET A 195 4.12 -12.26 -8.45
CA MET A 195 4.31 -12.12 -7.01
C MET A 195 5.01 -13.33 -6.40
N LEU A 196 4.63 -14.54 -6.79
CA LEU A 196 5.27 -15.77 -6.34
C LEU A 196 6.72 -15.85 -6.83
N GLY A 197 6.99 -15.45 -8.07
CA GLY A 197 8.33 -15.37 -8.64
C GLY A 197 9.21 -14.38 -7.88
N ALA A 198 8.72 -13.16 -7.63
CA ALA A 198 9.43 -12.15 -6.85
C ALA A 198 9.67 -12.61 -5.40
N PHE A 199 8.68 -13.22 -4.75
CA PHE A 199 8.83 -13.80 -3.42
C PHE A 199 9.90 -14.90 -3.37
N SER A 200 9.90 -15.80 -4.37
CA SER A 200 10.87 -16.89 -4.48
C SER A 200 12.28 -16.37 -4.74
N LEU A 201 12.43 -15.38 -5.62
CA LEU A 201 13.70 -14.72 -5.92
C LEU A 201 14.28 -14.05 -4.66
N LEU A 202 13.48 -13.28 -3.93
CA LEU A 202 13.92 -12.69 -2.66
C LEU A 202 14.30 -13.76 -1.63
N GLY A 203 13.71 -14.95 -1.74
CA GLY A 203 14.09 -16.08 -0.90
C GLY A 203 15.43 -16.71 -1.20
N TRP A 204 15.80 -16.77 -2.47
CA TRP A 204 17.14 -17.13 -2.88
C TRP A 204 18.19 -16.15 -2.36
N LEU A 205 17.83 -14.89 -2.16
CA LEU A 205 18.70 -13.85 -1.59
C LEU A 205 18.81 -13.89 -0.06
N GLY A 206 18.26 -14.92 0.60
CA GLY A 206 18.34 -15.07 2.07
C GLY A 206 17.53 -14.04 2.86
N VAL A 207 16.63 -13.30 2.21
CA VAL A 207 15.78 -12.31 2.88
C VAL A 207 14.77 -13.05 3.77
N GLY A 208 14.49 -12.57 4.99
CA GLY A 208 13.47 -13.18 5.87
C GLY A 208 12.06 -13.04 5.30
N VAL A 209 11.16 -13.98 5.60
CA VAL A 209 9.81 -14.06 4.97
C VAL A 209 9.02 -12.76 5.09
N PHE A 210 9.01 -12.15 6.28
CA PHE A 210 8.37 -10.84 6.52
C PHE A 210 8.87 -9.76 5.53
N TYR A 211 10.19 -9.63 5.39
CA TYR A 211 10.80 -8.67 4.49
C TYR A 211 10.53 -9.00 3.01
N ARG A 212 10.39 -10.28 2.65
CA ARG A 212 10.00 -10.66 1.27
C ARG A 212 8.62 -10.13 0.93
N ILE A 213 7.64 -10.33 1.81
CA ILE A 213 6.25 -9.88 1.58
C ILE A 213 6.21 -8.35 1.48
N ILE A 214 6.94 -7.63 2.33
CA ILE A 214 7.05 -6.16 2.24
C ILE A 214 7.68 -5.74 0.91
N CYS A 215 8.78 -6.35 0.49
CA CYS A 215 9.44 -6.03 -0.77
C CYS A 215 8.52 -6.29 -1.97
N VAL A 216 7.79 -7.41 -1.98
CA VAL A 216 6.77 -7.68 -3.01
C VAL A 216 5.66 -6.62 -2.96
N ALA A 217 5.13 -6.30 -1.78
CA ALA A 217 4.11 -5.26 -1.64
C ALA A 217 4.57 -3.89 -2.15
N LEU A 218 5.85 -3.56 -1.97
CA LEU A 218 6.45 -2.36 -2.53
C LEU A 218 6.61 -2.46 -4.05
N ILE A 219 7.20 -3.55 -4.57
CA ILE A 219 7.44 -3.72 -6.01
C ILE A 219 6.14 -3.65 -6.81
N PHE A 220 5.06 -4.26 -6.32
CA PHE A 220 3.77 -4.30 -7.02
C PHE A 220 2.86 -3.13 -6.65
N GLY A 221 3.12 -2.43 -5.54
CA GLY A 221 2.39 -1.21 -5.16
C GLY A 221 2.91 0.07 -5.82
N LEU A 222 4.06 0.02 -6.50
CA LEU A 222 4.75 1.20 -7.06
C LEU A 222 4.52 1.50 -8.56
N PRO A 223 4.24 0.54 -9.46
CA PRO A 223 4.10 0.85 -10.88
C PRO A 223 2.62 1.01 -11.26
N SER A 224 2.11 2.23 -11.14
CA SER A 224 0.92 2.64 -11.88
C SER A 224 1.13 4.03 -12.46
N LYS A 225 0.78 4.16 -13.74
CA LYS A 225 0.62 5.47 -14.36
C LYS A 225 -0.66 6.07 -13.79
N GLN A 226 -0.57 7.19 -13.09
CA GLN A 226 -1.71 7.92 -12.53
C GLN A 226 -1.53 9.40 -12.85
N ASP A 227 -2.64 10.09 -13.04
CA ASP A 227 -2.64 11.48 -13.52
C ASP A 227 -2.38 12.49 -12.40
N SER A 228 -2.45 12.08 -11.13
CA SER A 228 -2.19 12.94 -9.98
C SER A 228 -1.36 12.26 -8.89
N LEU A 229 -0.58 13.07 -8.14
CA LEU A 229 0.19 12.60 -6.98
C LEU A 229 -0.72 12.07 -5.87
N GLY A 230 -1.93 12.63 -5.71
CA GLY A 230 -2.95 12.13 -4.78
C GLY A 230 -3.40 10.71 -5.13
N ALA A 231 -3.65 10.45 -6.42
CA ALA A 231 -4.03 9.13 -6.91
C ALA A 231 -2.89 8.11 -6.78
N VAL A 232 -1.64 8.48 -7.11
CA VAL A 232 -0.45 7.64 -6.84
C VAL A 232 -0.34 7.30 -5.35
N SER A 233 -0.49 8.30 -4.48
CA SER A 233 -0.42 8.13 -3.03
C SER A 233 -1.52 7.17 -2.54
N ARG A 234 -2.77 7.39 -2.95
CA ARG A 234 -3.90 6.50 -2.61
C ARG A 234 -3.65 5.08 -3.09
N GLN A 235 -3.20 4.88 -4.31
CA GLN A 235 -2.92 3.54 -4.83
C GLN A 235 -1.75 2.86 -4.12
N PHE A 236 -0.68 3.59 -3.82
CA PHE A 236 0.43 3.06 -3.05
C PHE A 236 -0.03 2.63 -1.65
N TRP A 237 -0.76 3.49 -0.95
CA TRP A 237 -1.16 3.25 0.44
C TRP A 237 -2.31 2.26 0.58
N ALA A 238 -3.23 2.17 -0.37
CA ALA A 238 -4.26 1.14 -0.41
C ALA A 238 -3.72 -0.19 -0.95
N GLY A 239 -2.82 -0.13 -1.92
CA GLY A 239 -2.22 -1.29 -2.58
C GLY A 239 -1.28 -2.06 -1.67
N LEU A 240 -0.46 -1.38 -0.86
CA LEU A 240 0.53 -2.05 -0.01
C LEU A 240 -0.12 -2.99 1.03
N PRO A 241 -1.11 -2.59 1.84
CA PRO A 241 -1.85 -3.50 2.73
C PRO A 241 -2.53 -4.63 1.97
N TYR A 242 -3.12 -4.34 0.80
CA TYR A 242 -3.79 -5.36 -0.01
C TYR A 242 -2.81 -6.45 -0.48
N VAL A 243 -1.68 -6.05 -1.07
CA VAL A 243 -0.65 -6.99 -1.55
C VAL A 243 -0.03 -7.76 -0.39
N TYR A 244 0.15 -7.11 0.77
CA TYR A 244 0.63 -7.77 1.98
C TYR A 244 -0.34 -8.86 2.48
N ILE A 245 -1.63 -8.52 2.62
CA ILE A 245 -2.67 -9.47 3.04
C ILE A 245 -2.75 -10.61 2.02
N MET A 246 -2.74 -10.32 0.72
CA MET A 246 -2.77 -11.35 -0.32
C MET A 246 -1.56 -12.30 -0.23
N GLY A 247 -0.36 -11.78 0.06
CA GLY A 247 0.82 -12.58 0.33
C GLY A 247 0.66 -13.48 1.57
N CYS A 248 0.10 -12.95 2.66
CA CYS A 248 -0.19 -13.72 3.86
C CYS A 248 -1.23 -14.82 3.61
N LEU A 249 -2.30 -14.51 2.87
CA LEU A 249 -3.34 -15.46 2.50
C LEU A 249 -2.78 -16.58 1.62
N LEU A 250 -1.93 -16.25 0.66
CA LEU A 250 -1.26 -17.25 -0.17
C LEU A 250 -0.44 -18.22 0.69
N MET A 251 0.36 -17.69 1.61
CA MET A 251 1.20 -18.50 2.50
C MET A 251 0.37 -19.31 3.50
N GLY A 252 -0.78 -18.79 3.94
CA GLY A 252 -1.63 -19.43 4.96
C GLY A 252 -2.65 -20.43 4.42
N LEU A 253 -3.31 -20.09 3.32
CA LEU A 253 -4.43 -20.84 2.74
C LEU A 253 -4.02 -21.70 1.54
N GLY A 254 -2.93 -21.33 0.85
CA GLY A 254 -2.53 -21.94 -0.40
C GLY A 254 -3.23 -21.34 -1.62
N PHE A 255 -2.82 -21.79 -2.81
CA PHE A 255 -3.20 -21.17 -4.08
C PHE A 255 -4.71 -21.18 -4.35
N ILE A 256 -5.36 -22.34 -4.27
CA ILE A 256 -6.76 -22.52 -4.67
C ILE A 256 -7.68 -21.63 -3.82
N GLN A 257 -7.47 -21.65 -2.50
CA GLN A 257 -8.23 -20.84 -1.55
C GLN A 257 -7.96 -19.34 -1.75
N THR A 258 -6.74 -18.95 -2.12
CA THR A 258 -6.43 -17.55 -2.42
C THR A 258 -7.14 -17.09 -3.70
N VAL A 259 -7.24 -17.94 -4.73
CA VAL A 259 -8.05 -17.66 -5.93
C VAL A 259 -9.53 -17.50 -5.55
N ALA A 260 -10.08 -18.42 -4.75
CA ALA A 260 -11.46 -18.35 -4.29
C ALA A 260 -11.73 -17.08 -3.46
N TRP A 261 -10.78 -16.69 -2.61
CA TRP A 261 -10.83 -15.42 -1.87
C TRP A 261 -10.85 -14.23 -2.83
N ALA A 262 -9.98 -14.18 -3.83
CA ALA A 262 -9.92 -13.07 -4.77
C ALA A 262 -11.19 -12.91 -5.61
N LEU A 263 -11.78 -14.03 -6.03
CA LEU A 263 -13.09 -14.05 -6.69
C LEU A 263 -14.19 -13.51 -5.76
N THR A 264 -14.19 -13.95 -4.51
CA THR A 264 -15.14 -13.47 -3.48
C THR A 264 -14.99 -11.96 -3.27
N MET A 265 -13.76 -11.47 -3.10
CA MET A 265 -13.48 -10.03 -2.97
C MET A 265 -13.90 -9.25 -4.21
N SER A 266 -13.77 -9.82 -5.41
CA SER A 266 -14.21 -9.19 -6.66
C SER A 266 -15.73 -9.06 -6.75
N VAL A 267 -16.46 -10.08 -6.28
CA VAL A 267 -17.93 -10.03 -6.18
C VAL A 267 -18.37 -8.99 -5.15
N ILE A 268 -17.73 -8.95 -3.98
CA ILE A 268 -18.00 -7.94 -2.95
C ILE A 268 -17.67 -6.53 -3.47
N ALA A 269 -16.60 -6.35 -4.26
CA ALA A 269 -16.28 -5.03 -4.81
C ALA A 269 -17.22 -4.58 -5.96
N LEU A 270 -18.06 -5.47 -6.51
CA LEU A 270 -18.86 -5.20 -7.71
C LEU A 270 -19.82 -4.01 -7.55
N PRO A 271 -20.61 -3.86 -6.46
CA PRO A 271 -21.51 -2.72 -6.30
C PRO A 271 -20.76 -1.38 -6.35
N SER A 272 -19.61 -1.29 -5.67
CA SER A 272 -18.78 -0.08 -5.73
C SER A 272 -18.27 0.18 -7.14
N ARG A 273 -17.82 -0.84 -7.89
CA ARG A 273 -17.41 -0.65 -9.29
C ARG A 273 -18.54 -0.17 -10.19
N LEU A 274 -19.76 -0.65 -9.97
CA LEU A 274 -20.94 -0.23 -10.74
C LEU A 274 -21.32 1.22 -10.43
N LEU A 275 -21.24 1.64 -9.17
CA LEU A 275 -21.50 3.02 -8.76
C LEU A 275 -20.54 4.00 -9.43
N HIS A 276 -19.25 3.67 -9.54
CA HIS A 276 -18.26 4.51 -10.23
C HIS A 276 -18.60 4.75 -11.70
N LYS A 277 -19.21 3.77 -12.39
CA LYS A 277 -19.61 3.92 -13.79
C LYS A 277 -20.70 4.99 -14.00
N HIS A 278 -21.37 5.42 -12.94
CA HIS A 278 -22.45 6.39 -13.00
C HIS A 278 -22.03 7.80 -12.52
N ASP A 279 -20.76 7.99 -12.13
CA ASP A 279 -20.21 9.26 -11.64
C ASP A 279 -19.72 10.18 -12.77
N ASP A 280 -19.66 9.65 -14.00
CA ASP A 280 -19.38 10.34 -15.27
C ASP A 280 -20.69 10.65 -16.03
#